data_AF-A0A495XGH7-F1
#
_entry.id   AF-A0A495XGH7-F1
#
_cell.length_a   1.000
_cell.length_b   1.000
_cell.length_c   1.000
_cell.angle_alpha   90.00
_cell.angle_beta   90.00
_cell.angle_gamma   90.00
#
_symmetry.space_group_name_H-M   'P 1'
#
loop_
_entity.id
_entity.type
_entity.pdbx_description
1 polymer ?
#
loop_
_entity_poly.entity_id
_entity_poly.type
_entity_poly.pdbx_seq_one_letter_code
_entity_poly.pdbx_strand_id
1 'polypeptide(L)'
;MPAYVDTYGPSLVTLAATAVAWAYIRRARRKHLPRPTKGRDASGARGSMAGSVVRWLVVAVLLAAATGAGLYWLLGRPKLPSTASFTTAELLDLLKIGLAVVGGLGAVVALAVSYRRQQVSEAAHLIATWQEDRDDTKFLNERYGKAAEQLGHDSFAVRLAGVYAMGALADDWVAQRQTCVDVLCGYLRTPYPEGDSTEREVRQAILTTLLDRSADQEWRGVTMDCRGAVLEDLDLSNRTFYGDFSFDFARFGGRLTDFGEVRFRGVTTFRGATFEAVHTSFWGASATLSRLDFSAAVFTGELVDFSRSRLARKSAVWLDGAVSEGCVFRYQGVDHPTVEEFAEALRREDGAGSPEVPGTVSD
;
A
#
# COMPACT_ATOMS: atom_id res chain seq x y z
N MET A 1 65.47 -47.88 19.64
CA MET A 1 64.20 -47.12 19.71
C MET A 1 63.37 -47.31 18.43
N PRO A 2 62.56 -48.38 18.29
CA PRO A 2 61.56 -48.45 17.22
C PRO A 2 60.15 -48.86 17.68
N ALA A 3 59.79 -48.64 18.96
CA ALA A 3 58.54 -49.17 19.53
C ALA A 3 57.39 -48.13 19.72
N TYR A 4 57.56 -46.88 19.27
CA TYR A 4 56.56 -45.83 19.49
C TYR A 4 55.70 -45.50 18.26
N VAL A 5 56.09 -45.99 17.07
CA VAL A 5 55.43 -45.64 15.79
C VAL A 5 54.28 -46.59 15.46
N ASP A 6 54.30 -47.83 15.95
CA ASP A 6 53.26 -48.83 15.63
C ASP A 6 51.97 -48.67 16.44
N THR A 7 51.99 -47.95 17.56
CA THR A 7 50.83 -47.86 18.48
C THR A 7 49.91 -46.67 18.21
N TYR A 8 50.39 -45.60 17.55
CA TYR A 8 49.62 -44.36 17.33
C TYR A 8 49.29 -44.07 15.85
N GLY A 9 49.72 -44.92 14.92
CA GLY A 9 49.36 -44.83 13.51
C GLY A 9 47.84 -44.81 13.23
N PRO A 10 47.02 -45.67 13.86
CA PRO A 10 45.57 -45.74 13.57
C PRO A 10 44.78 -44.50 14.03
N SER A 11 45.17 -43.89 15.15
CA SER A 11 44.53 -42.70 15.72
C SER A 11 44.88 -41.42 14.95
N LEU A 12 46.09 -41.34 14.38
CA LEU A 12 46.49 -40.23 13.52
C LEU A 12 45.79 -40.23 12.16
N VAL A 13 45.56 -41.42 11.56
CA VAL A 13 44.86 -41.54 10.27
C VAL A 13 43.37 -41.21 10.41
N THR A 14 42.74 -41.62 11.52
CA THR A 14 41.34 -41.29 11.81
C THR A 14 41.14 -39.81 12.12
N LEU A 15 42.07 -39.15 12.81
CA LEU A 15 42.08 -37.70 13.01
C LEU A 15 42.31 -36.93 11.70
N ALA A 16 43.22 -37.39 10.83
CA ALA A 16 43.44 -36.78 9.53
C ALA A 16 42.22 -36.91 8.61
N ALA A 17 41.56 -38.07 8.59
CA ALA A 17 40.36 -38.30 7.78
C ALA A 17 39.17 -37.46 8.25
N THR A 18 38.97 -37.32 9.56
CA THR A 18 37.92 -36.46 10.12
C THR A 18 38.21 -34.97 9.90
N ALA A 19 39.47 -34.54 9.96
CA ALA A 19 39.88 -33.17 9.63
C ALA A 19 39.66 -32.82 8.15
N VAL A 20 39.96 -33.74 7.23
CA VAL A 20 39.72 -33.55 5.78
C VAL A 20 38.23 -33.52 5.47
N ALA A 21 37.44 -34.42 6.07
CA ALA A 21 35.98 -34.42 5.94
C ALA A 21 35.36 -33.11 6.47
N TRP A 22 35.83 -32.64 7.62
CA TRP A 22 35.39 -31.38 8.20
C TRP A 22 35.77 -30.17 7.33
N ALA A 23 37.00 -30.13 6.81
CA ALA A 23 37.46 -29.08 5.89
C ALA A 23 36.66 -29.07 4.57
N TYR A 24 36.31 -30.24 4.05
CA TYR A 24 35.50 -30.37 2.84
C TYR A 24 34.05 -29.87 3.06
N ILE A 25 33.41 -30.27 4.17
CA ILE A 25 32.06 -29.82 4.54
C ILE A 25 32.03 -28.30 4.78
N ARG A 26 33.04 -27.75 5.45
CA ARG A 26 33.16 -26.31 5.71
C ARG A 26 33.35 -25.50 4.41
N ARG A 27 34.11 -26.04 3.46
CA ARG A 27 34.35 -25.41 2.14
C ARG A 27 33.11 -25.49 1.23
N ALA A 28 32.30 -26.55 1.37
CA ALA A 28 31.01 -26.67 0.70
C ALA A 28 29.96 -25.67 1.24
N ARG A 29 29.92 -25.44 2.56
CA ARG A 29 29.05 -24.43 3.17
C ARG A 29 29.37 -22.98 2.76
N ARG A 30 30.64 -22.65 2.49
CA ARG A 30 31.03 -21.28 2.06
C ARG A 30 30.64 -20.91 0.62
N LYS A 31 30.22 -21.86 -0.21
CA LYS A 31 29.82 -21.59 -1.60
C LYS A 31 28.33 -21.27 -1.79
N HIS A 32 27.53 -21.28 -0.72
CA HIS A 32 26.11 -20.89 -0.76
C HIS A 32 25.87 -19.56 -0.03
N LEU A 33 26.34 -18.47 -0.63
CA LEU A 33 25.63 -17.19 -0.52
C LEU A 33 25.17 -16.82 -1.95
N PRO A 34 23.87 -16.89 -2.25
CA PRO A 34 23.38 -16.47 -3.55
C PRO A 34 23.47 -14.95 -3.66
N ARG A 35 24.26 -14.46 -4.63
CA ARG A 35 24.08 -13.11 -5.17
C ARG A 35 22.81 -13.11 -6.05
N PRO A 36 21.96 -12.07 -5.98
CA PRO A 36 20.78 -11.99 -6.82
C PRO A 36 21.24 -11.79 -8.26
N THR A 37 21.05 -12.81 -9.11
CA THR A 37 21.23 -12.69 -10.55
C THR A 37 19.89 -12.86 -11.23
N LYS A 38 19.59 -11.85 -12.04
CA LYS A 38 18.39 -11.68 -12.86
C LYS A 38 18.27 -12.83 -13.86
N GLY A 39 17.02 -13.22 -14.13
CA GLY A 39 16.63 -14.51 -14.66
C GLY A 39 17.31 -15.00 -15.93
N ARG A 40 17.43 -16.33 -16.02
CA ARG A 40 17.41 -17.10 -17.27
C ARG A 40 17.03 -18.56 -17.01
N ASP A 41 15.98 -18.95 -17.72
CA ASP A 41 15.64 -20.26 -18.30
C ASP A 41 15.42 -21.48 -17.40
N ALA A 42 14.13 -21.85 -17.31
CA ALA A 42 13.57 -23.02 -16.63
C ALA A 42 13.85 -24.38 -17.33
N SER A 43 14.91 -24.49 -18.15
CA SER A 43 15.29 -25.72 -18.85
C SER A 43 16.46 -26.48 -18.20
N GLY A 44 17.06 -25.97 -17.12
CA GLY A 44 18.23 -26.58 -16.46
C GLY A 44 17.96 -27.40 -15.18
N ALA A 45 16.75 -27.38 -14.61
CA ALA A 45 16.50 -27.90 -13.27
C ALA A 45 16.58 -29.44 -13.15
N ARG A 46 16.35 -30.18 -14.24
CA ARG A 46 16.44 -31.66 -14.24
C ARG A 46 17.87 -32.19 -14.10
N GLY A 47 18.88 -31.45 -14.57
CA GLY A 47 20.30 -31.85 -14.47
C GLY A 47 20.90 -31.73 -13.06
N SER A 48 20.37 -30.82 -12.24
CA SER A 48 20.86 -30.55 -10.87
C SER A 48 20.48 -31.65 -9.87
N MET A 49 19.29 -32.25 -10.02
CA MET A 49 18.84 -33.33 -9.14
C MET A 49 19.69 -34.60 -9.30
N ALA A 50 19.93 -35.03 -10.54
CA ALA A 50 20.75 -36.21 -10.82
C ALA A 50 22.19 -36.07 -10.27
N GLY A 51 22.84 -34.91 -10.48
CA GLY A 51 24.20 -34.68 -10.00
C GLY A 51 24.33 -34.70 -8.47
N SER A 52 23.28 -34.27 -7.77
CA SER A 52 23.26 -34.29 -6.30
C SER A 52 23.04 -35.68 -5.71
N VAL A 53 22.24 -36.54 -6.37
CA VAL A 53 22.06 -37.95 -5.98
C VAL A 53 23.34 -38.74 -6.21
N VAL A 54 23.99 -38.55 -7.36
CA VAL A 54 25.29 -39.18 -7.67
C VAL A 54 26.36 -38.80 -6.65
N ARG A 55 26.41 -37.54 -6.22
CA ARG A 55 27.35 -37.09 -5.18
C ARG A 55 27.16 -37.81 -3.84
N TRP A 56 25.92 -38.00 -3.39
CA TRP A 56 25.64 -38.71 -2.14
C TRP A 56 25.94 -40.21 -2.26
N LEU A 57 25.67 -40.83 -3.41
CA LEU A 57 26.07 -42.21 -3.69
C LEU A 57 27.59 -42.37 -3.63
N VAL A 58 28.35 -41.45 -4.24
CA VAL A 58 29.83 -41.46 -4.18
C VAL A 58 30.33 -41.31 -2.74
N VAL A 59 29.75 -40.40 -1.96
CA VAL A 59 30.11 -40.23 -0.54
C VAL A 59 29.84 -41.52 0.24
N ALA A 60 28.70 -42.18 0.02
CA ALA A 60 28.36 -43.44 0.67
C ALA A 60 29.34 -44.58 0.29
N VAL A 61 29.69 -44.69 -0.99
CA VAL A 61 30.67 -45.69 -1.48
C VAL A 61 32.06 -45.44 -0.89
N LEU A 62 32.51 -44.18 -0.84
CA LEU A 62 33.80 -43.82 -0.24
C LEU A 62 33.84 -44.12 1.26
N LEU A 63 32.74 -43.88 1.97
CA LEU A 63 32.61 -44.22 3.39
C LEU A 63 32.67 -45.74 3.60
N ALA A 64 31.97 -46.53 2.78
CA ALA A 64 32.03 -47.99 2.84
C ALA A 64 33.44 -48.51 2.54
N ALA A 65 34.11 -47.98 1.51
CA ALA A 65 35.47 -48.35 1.14
C ALA A 65 36.49 -47.99 2.23
N ALA A 66 36.38 -46.79 2.82
CA ALA A 66 37.26 -46.36 3.91
C ALA A 66 37.07 -47.23 5.16
N THR A 67 35.82 -47.56 5.51
CA THR A 67 35.52 -48.46 6.63
C THR A 67 36.06 -49.86 6.37
N GLY A 68 35.86 -50.41 5.17
CA GLY A 68 36.35 -51.74 4.79
C GLY A 68 37.88 -51.82 4.77
N ALA A 69 38.55 -50.82 4.20
CA ALA A 69 40.01 -50.74 4.18
C ALA A 69 40.58 -50.54 5.59
N GLY A 70 39.93 -49.72 6.42
CA GLY A 70 40.29 -49.53 7.83
C GLY A 70 40.18 -50.83 8.61
N LEU A 71 39.08 -51.58 8.45
CA LEU A 71 38.88 -52.87 9.11
C LEU A 71 39.89 -53.91 8.62
N TYR A 72 40.18 -53.94 7.32
CA TYR A 72 41.18 -54.84 6.73
C TYR A 72 42.59 -54.58 7.28
N TRP A 73 42.94 -53.32 7.49
CA TRP A 73 44.23 -52.92 8.05
C TRP A 73 44.29 -53.17 9.56
N LEU A 74 43.22 -52.84 10.29
CA LEU A 74 43.08 -53.04 11.75
C LEU A 74 43.11 -54.54 12.13
N LEU A 75 42.53 -55.41 11.30
CA LEU A 75 42.55 -56.86 11.49
C LEU A 75 43.86 -57.52 11.03
N GLY A 76 44.90 -56.73 10.69
CA GLY A 76 46.22 -57.25 10.37
C GLY A 76 46.31 -57.99 9.03
N ARG A 77 45.51 -57.58 8.02
CA ARG A 77 45.42 -58.23 6.70
C ARG A 77 45.05 -59.71 6.81
N PRO A 78 43.83 -60.04 7.28
CA PRO A 78 43.40 -61.42 7.40
C PRO A 78 43.50 -62.11 6.04
N LYS A 79 44.14 -63.29 6.00
CA LYS A 79 44.16 -64.14 4.81
C LYS A 79 42.72 -64.57 4.54
N LEU A 80 42.12 -64.03 3.48
CA LEU A 80 40.78 -64.43 3.05
C LEU A 80 40.81 -65.94 2.77
N PRO A 81 39.98 -66.76 3.43
CA PRO A 81 39.98 -68.20 3.21
C PRO A 81 39.65 -68.49 1.74
N SER A 82 40.49 -69.31 1.10
CA SER A 82 40.22 -69.90 -0.20
C SER A 82 38.91 -70.68 -0.13
N THR A 83 38.05 -70.53 -1.13
CA THR A 83 36.72 -71.17 -1.25
C THR A 83 36.71 -72.63 -0.81
N ALA A 84 36.39 -72.88 0.46
CA ALA A 84 36.23 -74.21 1.05
C ALA A 84 35.16 -74.09 2.14
N SER A 85 33.95 -74.56 1.81
CA SER A 85 32.78 -74.84 2.67
C SER A 85 32.56 -73.94 3.88
N PHE A 86 31.83 -72.84 3.70
CA PHE A 86 31.23 -72.10 4.82
C PHE A 86 30.20 -72.97 5.55
N THR A 87 30.24 -72.99 6.88
CA THR A 87 29.20 -73.64 7.70
C THR A 87 27.92 -72.78 7.75
N THR A 88 26.74 -73.39 7.98
CA THR A 88 25.44 -72.68 7.99
C THR A 88 25.35 -71.56 9.04
N ALA A 89 26.09 -71.67 10.15
CA ALA A 89 26.19 -70.64 11.17
C ALA A 89 26.99 -69.41 10.69
N GLU A 90 28.10 -69.62 9.99
CA GLU A 90 28.93 -68.53 9.43
C GLU A 90 28.18 -67.77 8.32
N LEU A 91 27.40 -68.48 7.50
CA LEU A 91 26.52 -67.87 6.50
C LEU A 91 25.45 -66.98 7.13
N LEU A 92 24.87 -67.41 8.26
CA LEU A 92 23.87 -66.61 8.99
C LEU A 92 24.46 -65.34 9.60
N ASP A 93 25.68 -65.40 10.14
CA ASP A 93 26.33 -64.21 10.71
C ASP A 93 26.79 -63.22 9.63
N LEU A 94 27.28 -63.72 8.49
CA LEU A 94 27.51 -62.90 7.30
C LEU A 94 26.23 -62.23 6.78
N LEU A 95 25.11 -62.96 6.75
CA LEU A 95 23.81 -62.43 6.35
C LEU A 95 23.33 -61.31 7.30
N LYS A 96 23.47 -61.50 8.62
CA LYS A 96 23.12 -60.49 9.63
C LYS A 96 23.95 -59.22 9.46
N ILE A 97 25.26 -59.36 9.24
CA ILE A 97 26.17 -58.23 9.01
C ILE A 97 25.79 -57.51 7.71
N GLY A 98 25.52 -58.27 6.64
CA GLY A 98 25.07 -57.71 5.36
C GLY A 98 23.77 -56.91 5.49
N LEU A 99 22.77 -57.47 6.17
CA LEU A 99 21.49 -56.80 6.46
C LEU A 99 21.67 -55.54 7.30
N ALA A 100 22.52 -55.57 8.33
CA ALA A 100 22.80 -54.42 9.19
C ALA A 100 23.49 -53.29 8.41
N VAL A 101 24.43 -53.61 7.52
CA VAL A 101 25.12 -52.62 6.68
C VAL A 101 24.14 -51.97 5.69
N VAL A 102 23.33 -52.77 5.00
CA VAL A 102 22.32 -52.24 4.07
C VAL A 102 21.28 -51.40 4.81
N GLY A 103 20.82 -51.85 5.98
CA GLY A 103 19.91 -51.10 6.84
C GLY A 103 20.51 -49.76 7.30
N GLY A 104 21.77 -49.76 7.74
CA GLY A 104 22.49 -48.56 8.15
C GLY A 104 22.67 -47.54 7.02
N LEU A 105 23.04 -48.00 5.82
CA LEU A 105 23.12 -47.16 4.62
C LEU A 105 21.76 -46.59 4.23
N GLY A 106 20.71 -47.42 4.27
CA GLY A 106 19.33 -46.98 4.02
C GLY A 106 18.88 -45.88 4.99
N ALA A 107 19.18 -46.02 6.28
CA ALA A 107 18.83 -45.03 7.30
C ALA A 107 19.54 -43.68 7.07
N VAL A 108 20.84 -43.70 6.72
CA VAL A 108 21.59 -42.47 6.42
C VAL A 108 21.04 -41.76 5.17
N VAL A 109 20.70 -42.51 4.12
CA VAL A 109 20.08 -41.94 2.91
C VAL A 109 18.70 -41.36 3.23
N ALA A 110 17.87 -42.05 4.01
CA ALA A 110 16.56 -41.57 4.43
C ALA A 110 16.68 -40.25 5.22
N LEU A 111 17.63 -40.18 6.16
CA LEU A 111 17.90 -38.97 6.95
C LEU A 111 18.41 -37.81 6.08
N ALA A 112 19.31 -38.09 5.12
CA ALA A 112 19.81 -37.07 4.20
C ALA A 112 18.69 -36.51 3.31
N VAL A 113 17.79 -37.38 2.84
CA VAL A 113 16.63 -36.97 2.04
C VAL A 113 15.64 -36.17 2.89
N SER A 114 15.35 -36.59 4.12
CA SER A 114 14.43 -35.86 5.00
C SER A 114 14.98 -34.47 5.34
N TYR A 115 16.26 -34.38 5.70
CA TYR A 115 16.91 -33.10 5.98
C TYR A 115 16.91 -32.17 4.76
N ARG A 116 17.18 -32.70 3.56
CA ARG A 116 17.14 -31.89 2.34
C ARG A 116 15.72 -31.46 1.98
N ARG A 117 14.72 -32.33 2.18
CA ARG A 117 13.31 -31.96 2.01
C ARG A 117 12.91 -30.83 2.96
N GLN A 118 13.36 -30.88 4.20
CA GLN A 118 13.11 -29.83 5.19
C GLN A 118 13.72 -28.47 4.76
N GLN A 119 14.97 -28.46 4.30
CA GLN A 119 15.59 -27.23 3.80
C GLN A 119 14.86 -26.66 2.56
N VAL A 120 14.38 -27.53 1.67
CA VAL A 120 13.63 -27.10 0.49
C VAL A 120 12.25 -26.55 0.88
N SER A 121 11.57 -27.13 1.87
CA SER A 121 10.28 -26.62 2.34
C SER A 121 10.38 -25.26 3.03
N GLU A 122 11.44 -25.04 3.83
CA GLU A 122 11.68 -23.73 4.47
C GLU A 122 11.96 -22.64 3.41
N ALA A 123 12.78 -22.96 2.41
CA ALA A 123 13.03 -22.04 1.29
C ALA A 123 11.77 -21.80 0.44
N ALA A 124 10.93 -22.82 0.24
CA ALA A 124 9.68 -22.70 -0.50
C ALA A 124 8.66 -21.82 0.23
N HIS A 125 8.56 -21.94 1.55
CA HIS A 125 7.66 -21.10 2.36
C HIS A 125 8.07 -19.62 2.28
N LEU A 126 9.36 -19.32 2.34
CA LEU A 126 9.84 -17.94 2.17
C LEU A 126 9.52 -17.42 0.77
N ILE A 127 9.74 -18.21 -0.29
CA ILE A 127 9.41 -17.78 -1.66
C ILE A 127 7.91 -17.53 -1.81
N ALA A 128 7.05 -18.35 -1.19
CA ALA A 128 5.61 -18.21 -1.24
C ALA A 128 5.13 -16.89 -0.63
N THR A 129 5.65 -16.48 0.53
CA THR A 129 5.26 -15.19 1.15
C THR A 129 5.66 -14.00 0.27
N TRP A 130 6.87 -14.01 -0.31
CA TRP A 130 7.27 -12.94 -1.23
C TRP A 130 6.48 -12.94 -2.55
N GLN A 131 5.91 -14.09 -2.94
CA GLN A 131 5.03 -14.19 -4.11
C GLN A 131 3.65 -13.62 -3.80
N GLU A 132 3.08 -13.96 -2.64
CA GLU A 132 1.82 -13.44 -2.14
C GLU A 132 1.83 -11.91 -2.09
N ASP A 133 2.81 -11.30 -1.41
CA ASP A 133 2.95 -9.83 -1.34
C ASP A 133 3.01 -9.17 -2.73
N ARG A 134 3.72 -9.83 -3.67
CA ARG A 134 3.85 -9.34 -5.04
C ARG A 134 2.55 -9.47 -5.82
N ASP A 135 1.83 -10.56 -5.62
CA ASP A 135 0.59 -10.83 -6.33
C ASP A 135 -0.55 -9.96 -5.80
N ASP A 136 -0.59 -9.68 -4.50
CA ASP A 136 -1.48 -8.68 -3.89
C ASP A 136 -1.20 -7.28 -4.45
N THR A 137 0.07 -6.89 -4.48
CA THR A 137 0.46 -5.59 -5.04
C THR A 137 0.07 -5.48 -6.51
N LYS A 138 0.31 -6.52 -7.32
CA LYS A 138 -0.11 -6.53 -8.74
C LYS A 138 -1.62 -6.44 -8.87
N PHE A 139 -2.37 -7.21 -8.08
CA PHE A 139 -3.82 -7.21 -8.10
C PHE A 139 -4.40 -5.83 -7.81
N LEU A 140 -3.87 -5.12 -6.80
CA LEU A 140 -4.28 -3.76 -6.48
C LEU A 140 -3.90 -2.77 -7.59
N ASN A 141 -2.71 -2.91 -8.19
CA ASN A 141 -2.32 -2.10 -9.36
C ASN A 141 -3.22 -2.35 -10.58
N GLU A 142 -3.67 -3.58 -10.81
CA GLU A 142 -4.61 -3.90 -11.89
C GLU A 142 -6.00 -3.31 -11.64
N ARG A 143 -6.49 -3.36 -10.39
CA ARG A 143 -7.73 -2.67 -9.99
C ARG A 143 -7.61 -1.15 -10.16
N TYR A 144 -6.46 -0.58 -9.80
CA TYR A 144 -6.16 0.84 -10.01
C TYR A 144 -6.24 1.22 -11.49
N GLY A 145 -5.54 0.48 -12.35
CA GLY A 145 -5.55 0.73 -13.80
C GLY A 145 -6.96 0.68 -14.38
N LYS A 146 -7.75 -0.33 -13.99
CA LYS A 146 -9.15 -0.45 -14.43
C LYS A 146 -10.05 0.68 -13.93
N ALA A 147 -9.92 1.07 -12.65
CA ALA A 147 -10.73 2.15 -12.09
C ALA A 147 -10.38 3.50 -12.76
N ALA A 148 -9.09 3.75 -13.02
CA ALA A 148 -8.64 4.93 -13.75
C ALA A 148 -9.14 4.95 -15.21
N GLU A 149 -9.11 3.81 -15.91
CA GLU A 149 -9.66 3.66 -17.26
C GLU A 149 -11.18 3.92 -17.27
N GLN A 150 -11.91 3.38 -16.29
CA GLN A 150 -13.35 3.62 -16.15
C GLN A 150 -13.67 5.09 -15.90
N LEU A 151 -12.89 5.77 -15.05
CA LEU A 151 -13.08 7.18 -14.73
C LEU A 151 -12.88 8.08 -15.96
N GLY A 152 -11.96 7.74 -16.86
CA GLY A 152 -11.70 8.46 -18.11
C GLY A 152 -12.60 8.08 -19.29
N HIS A 153 -13.64 7.27 -19.06
CA HIS A 153 -14.46 6.71 -20.14
C HIS A 153 -15.54 7.69 -20.64
N ASP A 154 -15.91 7.63 -21.93
CA ASP A 154 -16.90 8.55 -22.52
C ASP A 154 -18.33 8.33 -21.97
N SER A 155 -18.65 7.09 -21.59
CA SER A 155 -19.92 6.75 -20.94
C SER A 155 -19.96 7.20 -19.48
N PHE A 156 -20.93 8.07 -19.17
CA PHE A 156 -21.25 8.52 -17.82
C PHE A 156 -21.36 7.37 -16.80
N ALA A 157 -22.11 6.31 -17.13
CA ALA A 157 -22.31 5.18 -16.21
C ALA A 157 -20.99 4.47 -15.86
N VAL A 158 -20.07 4.42 -16.81
CA VAL A 158 -18.73 3.82 -16.62
C VAL A 158 -17.86 4.75 -15.78
N ARG A 159 -17.90 6.07 -16.00
CA ARG A 159 -17.20 7.05 -15.14
C ARG A 159 -17.64 6.96 -13.70
N LEU A 160 -18.95 6.91 -13.47
CA LEU A 160 -19.52 6.79 -12.13
C LEU A 160 -19.11 5.47 -11.44
N ALA A 161 -19.11 4.36 -12.18
CA ALA A 161 -18.56 3.09 -11.68
C ALA A 161 -17.06 3.22 -11.32
N GLY A 162 -16.29 3.94 -12.14
CA GLY A 162 -14.89 4.27 -11.88
C GLY A 162 -14.68 5.05 -10.58
N VAL A 163 -15.52 6.05 -10.30
CA VAL A 163 -15.49 6.82 -9.03
C VAL A 163 -15.63 5.90 -7.83
N TYR A 164 -16.65 5.04 -7.82
CA TYR A 164 -16.88 4.12 -6.70
C TYR A 164 -15.81 3.04 -6.61
N ALA A 165 -15.32 2.53 -7.74
CA ALA A 165 -14.22 1.56 -7.78
C ALA A 165 -12.92 2.15 -7.22
N MET A 166 -12.62 3.41 -7.55
CA MET A 166 -11.44 4.12 -7.02
C MET A 166 -11.58 4.41 -5.53
N GLY A 167 -12.77 4.82 -5.08
CA GLY A 167 -13.06 4.98 -3.65
C GLY A 167 -12.88 3.67 -2.86
N ALA A 168 -13.45 2.57 -3.37
CA ALA A 168 -13.29 1.25 -2.75
C ALA A 168 -11.83 0.77 -2.75
N LEU A 169 -11.07 1.04 -3.82
CA LEU A 169 -9.65 0.73 -3.86
C LEU A 169 -8.86 1.54 -2.83
N ALA A 170 -9.23 2.80 -2.61
CA ALA A 170 -8.60 3.65 -1.60
C ALA A 170 -8.88 3.14 -0.17
N ASP A 171 -10.03 2.50 0.06
CA ASP A 171 -10.34 1.82 1.32
C ASP A 171 -9.37 0.64 1.53
N ASP A 172 -9.24 -0.24 0.52
CA ASP A 172 -8.43 -1.47 0.56
C ASP A 172 -6.90 -1.21 0.57
N TRP A 173 -6.43 -0.16 -0.13
CA TRP A 173 -5.01 0.05 -0.42
C TRP A 173 -4.40 1.20 0.38
N VAL A 174 -4.30 1.02 1.70
CA VAL A 174 -3.78 2.04 2.66
C VAL A 174 -2.47 2.68 2.18
N ALA A 175 -1.53 1.89 1.67
CA ALA A 175 -0.22 2.37 1.22
C ALA A 175 -0.26 3.33 0.01
N GLN A 176 -1.32 3.30 -0.80
CA GLN A 176 -1.52 4.16 -1.98
C GLN A 176 -2.89 4.85 -1.95
N ARG A 177 -3.50 4.98 -0.77
CA ARG A 177 -4.78 5.66 -0.57
C ARG A 177 -4.73 7.09 -1.10
N GLN A 178 -3.65 7.81 -0.76
CA GLN A 178 -3.43 9.17 -1.27
C GLN A 178 -3.39 9.20 -2.80
N THR A 179 -2.71 8.25 -3.45
CA THR A 179 -2.66 8.17 -4.93
C THR A 179 -4.04 7.96 -5.54
N CYS A 180 -4.89 7.12 -4.95
CA CYS A 180 -6.27 6.92 -5.43
C CYS A 180 -7.10 8.20 -5.28
N VAL A 181 -6.95 8.90 -4.16
CA VAL A 181 -7.58 10.20 -3.91
C VAL A 181 -7.07 11.26 -4.88
N ASP A 182 -5.77 11.30 -5.14
CA ASP A 182 -5.14 12.26 -6.06
C ASP A 182 -5.68 12.11 -7.49
N VAL A 183 -6.07 10.90 -7.91
CA VAL A 183 -6.75 10.69 -9.20
C VAL A 183 -8.16 11.28 -9.20
N LEU A 184 -8.95 11.04 -8.15
CA LEU A 184 -10.30 11.60 -8.01
C LEU A 184 -10.25 13.14 -7.95
N CYS A 185 -9.36 13.68 -7.12
CA CYS A 185 -9.08 15.10 -7.04
C CYS A 185 -8.52 15.64 -8.37
N GLY A 186 -7.66 14.89 -9.06
CA GLY A 186 -7.16 15.20 -10.40
C GLY A 186 -8.27 15.34 -11.42
N TYR A 187 -9.26 14.45 -11.38
CA TYR A 187 -10.46 14.52 -12.23
C TYR A 187 -11.24 15.82 -12.00
N LEU A 188 -11.48 16.20 -10.73
CA LEU A 188 -12.14 17.47 -10.39
C LEU A 188 -11.40 18.70 -10.96
N ARG A 189 -10.08 18.60 -11.16
CA ARG A 189 -9.25 19.70 -11.68
C ARG A 189 -9.19 19.77 -13.21
N THR A 190 -9.80 18.80 -13.90
CA THR A 190 -9.91 18.86 -15.36
C THR A 190 -10.90 19.97 -15.78
N PRO A 191 -10.77 20.53 -16.99
CA PRO A 191 -11.71 21.53 -17.50
C PRO A 191 -13.15 21.00 -17.46
N TYR A 192 -14.08 21.84 -17.03
CA TYR A 192 -15.49 21.50 -16.98
C TYR A 192 -16.16 21.85 -18.33
N PRO A 193 -16.79 20.89 -19.02
CA PRO A 193 -17.56 21.14 -20.22
C PRO A 193 -18.88 21.83 -19.85
N GLU A 194 -19.08 23.04 -20.38
CA GLU A 194 -20.28 23.85 -20.09
C GLU A 194 -21.58 23.09 -20.42
N GLY A 195 -22.52 23.08 -19.48
CA GLY A 195 -23.84 22.48 -19.65
C GLY A 195 -23.89 20.94 -19.63
N ASP A 196 -22.79 20.25 -19.30
CA ASP A 196 -22.80 18.80 -19.16
C ASP A 196 -23.34 18.35 -17.80
N SER A 197 -24.64 18.03 -17.78
CA SER A 197 -25.29 17.49 -16.59
C SER A 197 -24.65 16.19 -16.08
N THR A 198 -24.05 15.38 -16.96
CA THR A 198 -23.42 14.13 -16.54
C THR A 198 -22.10 14.40 -15.82
N GLU A 199 -21.35 15.41 -16.25
CA GLU A 199 -20.11 15.81 -15.59
C GLU A 199 -20.37 16.39 -14.20
N ARG A 200 -21.45 17.17 -14.05
CA ARG A 200 -21.93 17.59 -12.73
C ARG A 200 -22.12 16.39 -11.78
N GLU A 201 -22.87 15.38 -12.22
CA GLU A 201 -23.18 14.20 -11.40
C GLU A 201 -21.92 13.42 -11.02
N VAL A 202 -20.94 13.30 -11.93
CA VAL A 202 -19.66 12.63 -11.63
C VAL A 202 -18.88 13.41 -10.58
N ARG A 203 -18.77 14.74 -10.69
CA ARG A 203 -18.03 15.57 -9.73
C ARG A 203 -18.70 15.62 -8.36
N GLN A 204 -20.03 15.68 -8.32
CA GLN A 204 -20.83 15.49 -7.12
C GLN A 204 -20.52 14.13 -6.47
N ALA A 205 -20.57 13.05 -7.25
CA ALA A 205 -20.27 11.70 -6.76
C ALA A 205 -18.85 11.59 -6.19
N ILE A 206 -17.85 12.19 -6.84
CA ILE A 206 -16.47 12.23 -6.33
C ILE A 206 -16.41 12.88 -4.94
N LEU A 207 -16.96 14.10 -4.80
CA LEU A 207 -16.89 14.82 -3.53
C LEU A 207 -17.64 14.09 -2.42
N THR A 208 -18.83 13.55 -2.69
CA THR A 208 -19.56 12.74 -1.71
C THR A 208 -18.81 11.48 -1.31
N THR A 209 -18.17 10.79 -2.27
CA THR A 209 -17.36 9.59 -2.04
C THR A 209 -16.17 9.87 -1.13
N LEU A 210 -15.48 11.01 -1.33
CA LEU A 210 -14.37 11.45 -0.49
C LEU A 210 -14.84 11.87 0.91
N LEU A 211 -15.93 12.61 1.01
CA LEU A 211 -16.49 13.06 2.29
C LEU A 211 -16.94 11.89 3.17
N ASP A 212 -17.66 10.92 2.58
CA ASP A 212 -18.17 9.76 3.30
C ASP A 212 -17.03 8.92 3.91
N ARG A 213 -15.91 8.82 3.19
CA ARG A 213 -14.71 8.10 3.65
C ARG A 213 -13.87 8.90 4.64
N SER A 214 -13.78 10.21 4.47
CA SER A 214 -13.01 11.08 5.36
C SER A 214 -13.46 11.00 6.83
N ALA A 215 -14.71 10.58 7.08
CA ALA A 215 -15.25 10.37 8.42
C ALA A 215 -14.59 9.21 9.18
N ASP A 216 -13.96 8.27 8.48
CA ASP A 216 -13.24 7.15 9.08
C ASP A 216 -11.89 7.61 9.66
N GLN A 217 -11.52 7.07 10.83
CA GLN A 217 -10.23 7.35 11.46
C GLN A 217 -9.04 6.89 10.61
N GLU A 218 -9.21 5.83 9.80
CA GLU A 218 -8.17 5.35 8.91
C GLU A 218 -7.79 6.37 7.83
N TRP A 219 -8.71 7.28 7.49
CA TRP A 219 -8.53 8.30 6.47
C TRP A 219 -7.86 9.58 7.00
N ARG A 220 -7.43 9.58 8.28
CA ARG A 220 -6.67 10.69 8.86
C ARG A 220 -5.35 10.90 8.13
N GLY A 221 -5.07 12.16 7.78
CA GLY A 221 -3.84 12.57 7.10
C GLY A 221 -3.89 12.45 5.58
N VAL A 222 -4.99 11.95 5.01
CA VAL A 222 -5.25 12.03 3.57
C VAL A 222 -5.64 13.46 3.22
N THR A 223 -4.97 14.04 2.23
CA THR A 223 -5.23 15.41 1.76
C THR A 223 -6.11 15.39 0.51
N MET A 224 -7.15 16.22 0.48
CA MET A 224 -8.08 16.31 -0.65
C MET A 224 -7.80 17.60 -1.44
N ASP A 225 -6.98 17.53 -2.49
CA ASP A 225 -6.60 18.70 -3.31
C ASP A 225 -7.55 18.92 -4.49
N CYS A 226 -8.63 19.66 -4.25
CA CYS A 226 -9.64 20.03 -5.24
C CYS A 226 -9.40 21.44 -5.83
N ARG A 227 -8.17 21.94 -5.80
CA ARG A 227 -7.83 23.30 -6.26
C ARG A 227 -8.20 23.55 -7.72
N GLY A 228 -8.79 24.70 -8.03
CA GLY A 228 -9.15 25.04 -9.41
C GLY A 228 -10.29 24.18 -9.98
N ALA A 229 -10.95 23.36 -9.16
CA ALA A 229 -12.09 22.59 -9.61
C ALA A 229 -13.25 23.51 -9.99
N VAL A 230 -13.95 23.18 -11.07
CA VAL A 230 -15.22 23.83 -11.43
C VAL A 230 -16.36 22.89 -11.05
N LEU A 231 -17.30 23.38 -10.28
CA LEU A 231 -18.39 22.63 -9.66
C LEU A 231 -19.69 23.39 -9.88
N GLU A 232 -20.63 22.81 -10.63
CA GLU A 232 -21.94 23.40 -10.88
C GLU A 232 -23.02 22.67 -10.07
N ASP A 233 -23.98 23.41 -9.52
CA ASP A 233 -25.13 22.84 -8.80
C ASP A 233 -24.74 21.84 -7.69
N LEU A 234 -23.65 22.15 -6.97
CA LEU A 234 -23.06 21.30 -5.94
C LEU A 234 -23.94 21.25 -4.69
N ASP A 235 -24.27 20.04 -4.22
CA ASP A 235 -25.00 19.84 -2.95
C ASP A 235 -24.18 19.02 -1.96
N LEU A 236 -23.64 19.70 -0.95
CA LEU A 236 -22.95 19.11 0.18
C LEU A 236 -23.68 19.39 1.49
N SER A 237 -24.99 19.65 1.41
CA SER A 237 -25.80 19.91 2.59
C SER A 237 -25.76 18.72 3.57
N ASN A 238 -25.80 19.03 4.87
CA ASN A 238 -25.76 18.06 5.97
C ASN A 238 -24.48 17.21 6.06
N ARG A 239 -23.49 17.42 5.18
CA ARG A 239 -22.25 16.64 5.16
C ARG A 239 -21.22 17.16 6.15
N THR A 240 -20.19 16.37 6.40
CA THR A 240 -19.09 16.72 7.31
C THR A 240 -17.76 16.58 6.60
N PHE A 241 -16.97 17.64 6.66
CA PHE A 241 -15.59 17.64 6.18
C PHE A 241 -14.68 17.20 7.32
N TYR A 242 -13.99 16.08 7.15
CA TYR A 242 -12.99 15.60 8.10
C TYR A 242 -11.59 15.69 7.48
N GLY A 243 -10.63 16.25 8.23
CA GLY A 243 -9.26 16.40 7.72
C GLY A 243 -9.09 17.60 6.79
N ASP A 244 -8.21 17.47 5.78
CA ASP A 244 -7.72 18.59 5.00
C ASP A 244 -8.30 18.59 3.58
N PHE A 245 -9.13 19.59 3.28
CA PHE A 245 -9.73 19.83 1.97
C PHE A 245 -9.30 21.19 1.42
N SER A 246 -8.78 21.22 0.20
CA SER A 246 -8.46 22.46 -0.51
C SER A 246 -9.37 22.62 -1.73
N PHE A 247 -10.09 23.72 -1.77
CA PHE A 247 -10.84 24.23 -2.92
C PHE A 247 -10.26 25.57 -3.37
N ASP A 248 -8.97 25.78 -3.16
CA ASP A 248 -8.32 27.03 -3.56
C ASP A 248 -8.47 27.25 -5.08
N PHE A 249 -8.84 28.46 -5.49
CA PHE A 249 -9.11 28.82 -6.89
C PHE A 249 -10.25 28.04 -7.56
N ALA A 250 -11.04 27.27 -6.80
CA ALA A 250 -12.20 26.57 -7.34
C ALA A 250 -13.31 27.55 -7.77
N ARG A 251 -14.15 27.14 -8.72
CA ARG A 251 -15.34 27.87 -9.16
C ARG A 251 -16.59 27.07 -8.80
N PHE A 252 -17.52 27.71 -8.11
CA PHE A 252 -18.80 27.15 -7.70
C PHE A 252 -19.91 27.88 -8.44
N GLY A 253 -20.50 27.24 -9.45
CA GLY A 253 -21.47 27.81 -10.38
C GLY A 253 -22.81 27.08 -10.38
N GLY A 254 -23.60 27.34 -11.43
CA GLY A 254 -24.95 26.78 -11.58
C GLY A 254 -26.02 27.58 -10.84
N ARG A 255 -27.16 26.94 -10.56
CA ARG A 255 -28.29 27.55 -9.87
C ARG A 255 -28.10 27.54 -8.35
N LEU A 256 -27.57 26.47 -7.77
CA LEU A 256 -27.42 26.35 -6.32
C LEU A 256 -26.12 25.65 -5.93
N THR A 257 -25.29 26.32 -5.14
CA THR A 257 -24.22 25.68 -4.37
C THR A 257 -24.65 25.59 -2.90
N ASP A 258 -24.89 24.38 -2.40
CA ASP A 258 -25.45 24.15 -1.06
C ASP A 258 -24.46 23.51 -0.10
N PHE A 259 -24.07 24.28 0.92
CA PHE A 259 -23.34 23.87 2.11
C PHE A 259 -24.22 24.02 3.37
N GLY A 260 -25.54 23.95 3.23
CA GLY A 260 -26.50 24.03 4.32
C GLY A 260 -26.25 22.95 5.37
N GLU A 261 -26.24 23.31 6.65
CA GLU A 261 -25.94 22.43 7.80
C GLU A 261 -24.60 21.67 7.70
N VAL A 262 -23.67 22.13 6.85
CA VAL A 262 -22.36 21.48 6.73
C VAL A 262 -21.57 21.59 8.03
N ARG A 263 -20.77 20.58 8.35
CA ARG A 263 -19.90 20.55 9.53
C ARG A 263 -18.44 20.49 9.10
N PHE A 264 -17.65 21.51 9.43
CA PHE A 264 -16.21 21.51 9.21
C PHE A 264 -15.47 20.96 10.44
N ARG A 265 -14.69 19.89 10.24
CA ARG A 265 -13.93 19.13 11.26
C ARG A 265 -12.50 18.87 10.77
N GLY A 266 -11.73 19.93 10.56
CA GLY A 266 -10.37 19.85 10.07
C GLY A 266 -9.94 21.17 9.45
N VAL A 267 -9.16 21.11 8.36
CA VAL A 267 -8.80 22.27 7.56
C VAL A 267 -9.59 22.26 6.26
N THR A 268 -10.30 23.35 5.96
CA THR A 268 -10.95 23.53 4.67
C THR A 268 -10.61 24.90 4.13
N THR A 269 -10.04 24.97 2.94
CA THR A 269 -9.63 26.23 2.31
C THR A 269 -10.36 26.46 1.00
N PHE A 270 -10.72 27.72 0.76
CA PHE A 270 -11.40 28.25 -0.42
C PHE A 270 -10.64 29.49 -0.92
N ARG A 271 -9.31 29.49 -0.80
CA ARG A 271 -8.52 30.69 -1.07
C ARG A 271 -8.57 31.05 -2.55
N GLY A 272 -8.98 32.27 -2.88
CA GLY A 272 -9.14 32.67 -4.28
C GLY A 272 -10.28 31.96 -5.02
N ALA A 273 -11.15 31.22 -4.32
CA ALA A 273 -12.29 30.54 -4.94
C ALA A 273 -13.35 31.55 -5.39
N THR A 274 -14.10 31.24 -6.45
CA THR A 274 -15.21 32.07 -6.95
C THR A 274 -16.53 31.35 -6.76
N PHE A 275 -17.49 31.98 -6.10
CA PHE A 275 -18.86 31.51 -5.91
C PHE A 275 -19.79 32.33 -6.79
N GLU A 276 -20.06 31.82 -7.99
CA GLU A 276 -20.86 32.44 -9.05
C GLU A 276 -22.25 31.79 -9.22
N ALA A 277 -22.55 30.75 -8.44
CA ALA A 277 -23.87 30.13 -8.44
C ALA A 277 -24.95 31.14 -8.07
N VAL A 278 -26.12 31.06 -8.73
CA VAL A 278 -27.24 31.99 -8.50
C VAL A 278 -27.56 32.07 -7.01
N HIS A 279 -27.59 30.95 -6.29
CA HIS A 279 -27.69 30.91 -4.84
C HIS A 279 -26.55 30.10 -4.24
N THR A 280 -25.88 30.64 -3.22
CA THR A 280 -24.88 29.92 -2.42
C THR A 280 -25.34 29.87 -0.96
N SER A 281 -25.57 28.68 -0.43
CA SER A 281 -26.08 28.47 0.92
C SER A 281 -24.97 27.92 1.82
N PHE A 282 -24.73 28.60 2.94
CA PHE A 282 -24.00 28.12 4.11
C PHE A 282 -24.92 28.15 5.34
N TRP A 283 -26.24 28.07 5.12
CA TRP A 283 -27.23 28.18 6.17
C TRP A 283 -26.99 27.13 7.24
N GLY A 284 -26.93 27.51 8.52
CA GLY A 284 -26.69 26.55 9.60
C GLY A 284 -25.31 25.87 9.59
N ALA A 285 -24.40 26.24 8.70
CA ALA A 285 -23.05 25.68 8.63
C ALA A 285 -22.32 25.86 9.96
N SER A 286 -21.48 24.89 10.35
CA SER A 286 -20.74 24.97 11.61
C SER A 286 -19.28 24.60 11.47
N ALA A 287 -18.43 25.38 12.11
CA ALA A 287 -16.99 25.19 12.16
C ALA A 287 -16.58 25.18 13.64
N THR A 288 -16.26 24.01 14.19
CA THR A 288 -15.90 23.84 15.60
C THR A 288 -14.53 23.20 15.74
N LEU A 289 -13.56 23.93 16.30
CA LEU A 289 -12.16 23.51 16.42
C LEU A 289 -11.55 23.16 15.05
N SER A 290 -11.92 23.94 14.03
CA SER A 290 -11.50 23.74 12.64
C SER A 290 -10.83 24.99 12.08
N ARG A 291 -10.15 24.84 10.95
CA ARG A 291 -9.57 25.90 10.14
C ARG A 291 -10.44 26.07 8.90
N LEU A 292 -11.04 27.23 8.69
CA LEU A 292 -11.85 27.52 7.51
C LEU A 292 -11.35 28.80 6.85
N ASP A 293 -10.83 28.74 5.64
CA ASP A 293 -10.14 29.87 5.01
C ASP A 293 -10.84 30.27 3.72
N PHE A 294 -11.31 31.51 3.62
CA PHE A 294 -11.94 32.11 2.46
C PHE A 294 -11.12 33.31 1.93
N SER A 295 -9.83 33.40 2.26
CA SER A 295 -9.00 34.54 1.84
C SER A 295 -9.02 34.71 0.31
N ALA A 296 -9.24 35.93 -0.16
CA ALA A 296 -9.38 36.29 -1.57
C ALA A 296 -10.53 35.59 -2.32
N ALA A 297 -11.49 34.97 -1.64
CA ALA A 297 -12.66 34.39 -2.28
C ALA A 297 -13.59 35.48 -2.84
N VAL A 298 -14.22 35.22 -3.98
CA VAL A 298 -15.11 36.15 -4.69
C VAL A 298 -16.52 35.57 -4.71
N PHE A 299 -17.53 36.35 -4.36
CA PHE A 299 -18.95 35.96 -4.41
C PHE A 299 -19.71 36.84 -5.40
N THR A 300 -20.18 36.27 -6.52
CA THR A 300 -20.88 37.01 -7.58
C THR A 300 -22.32 36.54 -7.83
N GLY A 301 -22.77 35.50 -7.11
CA GLY A 301 -24.15 35.00 -7.17
C GLY A 301 -25.20 36.01 -6.70
N GLU A 302 -26.48 35.75 -6.94
CA GLU A 302 -27.56 36.65 -6.50
C GLU A 302 -27.77 36.63 -4.99
N LEU A 303 -27.59 35.47 -4.35
CA LEU A 303 -27.83 35.28 -2.92
C LEU A 303 -26.72 34.44 -2.30
N VAL A 304 -26.18 34.93 -1.18
CA VAL A 304 -25.28 34.16 -0.31
C VAL A 304 -25.85 34.14 1.11
N ASP A 305 -26.15 32.96 1.65
CA ASP A 305 -26.85 32.81 2.94
C ASP A 305 -26.01 32.08 3.98
N PHE A 306 -25.56 32.80 5.01
CA PHE A 306 -24.86 32.28 6.19
C PHE A 306 -25.74 32.27 7.45
N SER A 307 -27.06 32.47 7.31
CA SER A 307 -27.95 32.57 8.46
C SER A 307 -27.88 31.31 9.33
N ARG A 308 -27.93 31.50 10.66
CA ARG A 308 -27.83 30.44 11.67
C ARG A 308 -26.53 29.64 11.68
N SER A 309 -25.51 30.07 10.94
CA SER A 309 -24.20 29.41 11.00
C SER A 309 -23.53 29.59 12.37
N ARG A 310 -22.70 28.62 12.76
CA ARG A 310 -21.97 28.58 14.04
C ARG A 310 -20.47 28.51 13.76
N LEU A 311 -19.86 29.67 13.56
CA LEU A 311 -18.43 29.82 13.30
C LEU A 311 -17.76 30.27 14.62
N ALA A 312 -17.37 29.32 15.46
CA ALA A 312 -17.02 29.58 16.87
C ALA A 312 -15.63 30.21 17.09
N ARG A 313 -15.43 30.91 18.22
CA ARG A 313 -14.17 31.56 18.67
C ARG A 313 -12.90 30.70 18.72
N LYS A 314 -13.03 29.36 18.75
CA LYS A 314 -11.88 28.42 18.77
C LYS A 314 -11.57 27.82 17.40
N SER A 315 -12.38 28.12 16.40
CA SER A 315 -12.07 27.86 15.00
C SER A 315 -11.39 29.10 14.46
N ALA A 316 -10.39 28.90 13.61
CA ALA A 316 -9.77 30.01 12.93
C ALA A 316 -10.43 30.14 11.56
N VAL A 317 -11.06 31.29 11.33
CA VAL A 317 -11.74 31.63 10.07
C VAL A 317 -11.02 32.83 9.46
N TRP A 318 -10.56 32.71 8.21
CA TRP A 318 -9.89 33.79 7.48
C TRP A 318 -10.77 34.28 6.32
N LEU A 319 -10.85 35.60 6.15
CA LEU A 319 -11.62 36.27 5.09
C LEU A 319 -10.78 37.34 4.38
N ASP A 320 -9.45 37.31 4.54
CA ASP A 320 -8.57 38.39 4.08
C ASP A 320 -8.69 38.59 2.56
N GLY A 321 -9.20 39.74 2.14
CA GLY A 321 -9.39 40.08 0.72
C GLY A 321 -10.57 39.40 0.03
N ALA A 322 -11.48 38.75 0.76
CA ALA A 322 -12.73 38.24 0.18
C ALA A 322 -13.65 39.41 -0.23
N VAL A 323 -14.36 39.27 -1.35
CA VAL A 323 -15.24 40.31 -1.93
C VAL A 323 -16.59 39.75 -2.38
N SER A 324 -17.65 40.56 -2.32
CA SER A 324 -18.91 40.29 -3.02
C SER A 324 -19.20 41.35 -4.07
N GLU A 325 -19.83 40.92 -5.17
CA GLU A 325 -20.25 41.80 -6.26
C GLU A 325 -21.71 41.53 -6.59
N GLY A 326 -22.60 42.50 -6.34
CA GLY A 326 -24.02 42.43 -6.73
C GLY A 326 -24.87 41.39 -6.00
N CYS A 327 -24.35 40.73 -4.96
CA CYS A 327 -25.06 39.68 -4.23
C CYS A 327 -25.83 40.21 -3.00
N VAL A 328 -26.98 39.61 -2.70
CA VAL A 328 -27.66 39.75 -1.41
C VAL A 328 -26.99 38.81 -0.39
N PHE A 329 -26.55 39.36 0.74
CA PHE A 329 -25.91 38.57 1.80
C PHE A 329 -26.81 38.44 3.04
N ARG A 330 -27.06 37.21 3.52
CA ARG A 330 -27.85 36.94 4.75
C ARG A 330 -26.98 36.33 5.84
N TYR A 331 -27.13 36.81 7.07
CA TYR A 331 -26.29 36.38 8.20
C TYR A 331 -27.04 36.39 9.54
N GLN A 332 -28.37 36.25 9.53
CA GLN A 332 -29.19 36.34 10.74
C GLN A 332 -28.96 35.14 11.68
N GLY A 333 -28.77 35.39 12.98
CA GLY A 333 -28.70 34.33 14.00
C GLY A 333 -27.38 33.56 14.07
N VAL A 334 -26.26 34.17 13.66
CA VAL A 334 -24.92 33.58 13.79
C VAL A 334 -24.41 33.66 15.23
N ASP A 335 -24.10 32.51 15.84
CA ASP A 335 -23.60 32.44 17.22
C ASP A 335 -22.10 32.80 17.27
N HIS A 336 -21.78 33.91 17.97
CA HIS A 336 -20.49 34.63 18.04
C HIS A 336 -20.18 35.58 16.87
N PRO A 337 -20.42 36.90 17.03
CA PRO A 337 -19.71 37.88 16.23
C PRO A 337 -18.28 37.98 16.76
N THR A 338 -17.29 37.55 15.95
CA THR A 338 -16.12 38.35 15.53
C THR A 338 -15.09 37.53 14.72
N VAL A 339 -15.35 37.39 13.40
CA VAL A 339 -14.41 37.68 12.27
C VAL A 339 -14.67 39.15 11.83
N GLU A 340 -14.75 40.03 12.84
CA GLU A 340 -15.31 41.40 12.92
C GLU A 340 -16.29 41.83 11.81
N GLU A 341 -17.54 41.35 11.96
CA GLU A 341 -18.72 41.51 11.09
C GLU A 341 -18.64 40.81 9.70
N PHE A 342 -17.87 39.72 9.57
CA PHE A 342 -17.72 38.93 8.34
C PHE A 342 -17.11 39.60 7.08
N ALA A 343 -16.25 40.61 7.03
CA ALA A 343 -15.74 41.59 7.98
C ALA A 343 -16.26 42.96 7.50
N GLU A 344 -17.49 43.26 7.95
CA GLU A 344 -18.56 44.16 7.47
C GLU A 344 -19.30 43.68 6.21
N ALA A 345 -19.85 42.46 6.21
CA ALA A 345 -20.72 41.88 5.18
C ALA A 345 -20.26 42.14 3.73
N LEU A 346 -18.94 42.03 3.53
CA LEU A 346 -18.18 42.28 2.29
C LEU A 346 -18.19 43.76 1.80
N ARG A 347 -18.25 44.74 2.71
CA ARG A 347 -18.18 46.22 2.54
C ARG A 347 -18.77 46.82 1.25
N ARG A 348 -20.07 47.16 1.40
CA ARG A 348 -20.90 48.18 0.70
C ARG A 348 -21.30 47.83 -0.74
N GLU A 349 -22.53 48.01 -1.21
CA GLU A 349 -23.26 49.29 -1.28
C GLU A 349 -22.40 50.52 -1.66
N ASP A 350 -21.23 50.35 -2.30
CA ASP A 350 -20.25 51.45 -2.57
C ASP A 350 -20.69 52.39 -3.72
N GLY A 351 -22.01 52.54 -3.97
CA GLY A 351 -22.53 53.39 -5.05
C GLY A 351 -24.03 53.72 -5.11
N ALA A 352 -24.85 53.59 -4.04
CA ALA A 352 -26.27 53.94 -4.17
C ALA A 352 -26.86 54.65 -2.93
N GLY A 353 -26.85 55.99 -2.94
CA GLY A 353 -27.72 56.78 -2.07
C GLY A 353 -27.38 58.25 -1.83
N SER A 354 -27.24 59.09 -2.87
CA SER A 354 -27.77 60.48 -2.91
C SER A 354 -27.34 61.23 -4.18
N PRO A 355 -28.27 61.94 -4.85
CA PRO A 355 -28.60 63.27 -4.35
C PRO A 355 -30.06 63.37 -3.92
N GLU A 356 -30.28 63.65 -2.64
CA GLU A 356 -31.36 64.56 -2.30
C GLU A 356 -31.03 65.89 -2.99
N VAL A 357 -31.80 66.18 -4.04
CA VAL A 357 -31.88 67.51 -4.64
C VAL A 357 -32.37 68.44 -3.53
N PRO A 358 -31.59 69.44 -3.07
CA PRO A 358 -32.14 70.45 -2.20
C PRO A 358 -33.25 71.15 -2.98
N GLY A 359 -34.47 71.07 -2.44
CA GLY A 359 -35.66 71.63 -3.05
C GLY A 359 -35.40 73.05 -3.52
N THR A 360 -35.58 73.25 -4.82
CA THR A 360 -35.88 74.56 -5.38
C THR A 360 -37.20 75.02 -4.76
N VAL A 361 -37.10 75.82 -3.70
CA VAL A 361 -38.19 76.72 -3.34
C VAL A 361 -38.21 77.79 -4.43
N SER A 362 -39.18 77.69 -5.31
CA SER A 362 -39.63 78.79 -6.16
C SER A 362 -41.02 79.18 -5.66
N ASP A 363 -41.15 80.48 -5.42
CA ASP A 363 -42.32 81.27 -5.01
C ASP A 363 -42.73 81.29 -3.53
#